data_AF-A0A832BUB3-F1
#
_entry.id   AF-A0A832BUB3-F1
#
_cell.length_a   1.000
_cell.length_b   1.000
_cell.length_c   1.000
_cell.angle_alpha   90.00
_cell.angle_beta   90.00
_cell.angle_gamma   90.00
#
_symmetry.space_group_name_H-M   'P 1'
#
loop_
_entity.id
_entity.type
_entity.pdbx_description
1 polymer ?
#
loop_
_entity_poly.entity_id
_entity_poly.type
_entity_poly.pdbx_seq_one_letter_code
_entity_poly.pdbx_strand_id
1 'polypeptide(L)'
;MENETIVQFVGFSTKLSTEDFVNIWEVYARQLAGINNQITLMKLVPGLYNHQIKFKYISKHKYRNAEFNFVFMKASGNMQFPEHNARIVQVGGYIPVSLGSEIQKVAAEIKVVAFLAKGGTNWDHLRMLPYASLDIYQAYFENCAYEFVLEFFLQEPDLISLIKQLQSVPEIEIGLMEQVPIHELFEKA
;
A
#
# COMPACT_ATOMS: atom_id res chain seq x y z
N MET A 1 -22.39 -11.35 -11.04
CA MET A 1 -21.12 -10.59 -11.12
C MET A 1 -20.81 -10.17 -9.70
N GLU A 2 -19.94 -10.93 -9.02
CA GLU A 2 -19.71 -10.81 -7.59
C GLU A 2 -18.71 -9.67 -7.30
N ASN A 3 -19.15 -8.68 -6.52
CA ASN A 3 -18.37 -7.79 -5.64
C ASN A 3 -16.86 -7.63 -5.96
N GLU A 4 -16.53 -6.99 -7.07
CA GLU A 4 -15.14 -6.62 -7.35
C GLU A 4 -14.65 -5.65 -6.25
N THR A 5 -13.60 -6.02 -5.54
CA THR A 5 -13.00 -5.16 -4.51
C THR A 5 -11.98 -4.27 -5.19
N ILE A 6 -12.06 -2.95 -4.99
CA ILE A 6 -11.04 -2.01 -5.47
C ILE A 6 -10.16 -1.63 -4.29
N VAL A 7 -8.85 -1.74 -4.48
CA VAL A 7 -7.84 -1.38 -3.48
C VAL A 7 -7.15 -0.10 -3.92
N GLN A 8 -7.28 0.96 -3.12
CA GLN A 8 -6.57 2.21 -3.35
C GLN A 8 -5.31 2.25 -2.51
N PHE A 9 -4.20 2.65 -3.13
CA PHE A 9 -2.97 3.00 -2.42
C PHE A 9 -2.76 4.53 -2.48
N VAL A 10 -2.45 5.13 -1.33
CA VAL A 10 -2.15 6.56 -1.20
C VAL A 10 -0.82 6.72 -0.49
N GLY A 11 0.18 7.25 -1.19
CA GLY A 11 1.50 7.54 -0.62
C GLY A 11 1.53 8.91 0.06
N PHE A 12 2.30 9.05 1.13
CA PHE A 12 2.51 10.33 1.83
C PHE A 12 4.00 10.59 2.02
N SER A 13 4.44 11.76 1.55
CA SER A 13 5.77 12.30 1.81
C SER A 13 5.63 13.44 2.82
N THR A 14 6.28 13.33 3.97
CA THR A 14 6.14 14.32 5.06
C THR A 14 7.46 14.53 5.79
N LYS A 15 7.62 15.74 6.34
CA LYS A 15 8.70 16.08 7.27
C LYS A 15 8.29 15.90 8.74
N LEU A 16 7.03 15.58 9.00
CA LEU A 16 6.52 15.35 10.34
C LEU A 16 7.17 14.14 11.00
N SER A 17 7.14 14.15 12.34
CA SER A 17 7.41 12.98 13.15
C SER A 17 6.38 11.87 12.84
N THR A 18 6.65 10.63 13.24
CA THR A 18 5.68 9.54 13.02
C THR A 18 4.40 9.78 13.81
N GLU A 19 4.52 10.24 15.05
CA GLU A 19 3.39 10.53 15.93
C GLU A 19 2.50 11.64 15.35
N ASP A 20 3.09 12.78 14.96
CA ASP A 20 2.32 13.89 14.40
C ASP A 20 1.62 13.52 13.09
N PHE A 21 2.32 12.78 12.23
CA PHE A 21 1.74 12.32 10.97
C PHE A 21 0.58 11.34 11.20
N VAL A 22 0.76 10.35 12.08
CA VAL A 22 -0.28 9.36 12.41
C VAL A 22 -1.51 10.05 12.97
N ASN A 23 -1.36 11.00 13.89
CA ASN A 23 -2.48 11.76 14.46
C ASN A 23 -3.31 12.47 13.37
N ILE A 24 -2.65 13.11 12.40
CA ILE A 24 -3.35 13.77 11.28
C ILE A 24 -3.99 12.73 10.35
N TRP A 25 -3.27 11.65 10.04
CA TRP A 25 -3.74 10.60 9.17
C TRP A 25 -4.95 9.86 9.76
N GLU A 26 -5.02 9.66 11.08
CA GLU A 26 -6.17 9.04 11.72
C GLU A 26 -7.45 9.87 11.56
N VAL A 27 -7.36 11.20 11.67
CA VAL A 27 -8.51 12.08 11.41
C VAL A 27 -8.98 11.94 9.96
N TYR A 28 -8.05 11.93 9.02
CA TYR A 28 -8.34 11.67 7.60
C TYR A 28 -8.97 10.29 7.37
N ALA A 29 -8.41 9.25 7.99
CA ALA A 29 -8.90 7.87 7.85
C ALA A 29 -10.31 7.72 8.43
N ARG A 30 -10.63 8.35 9.57
CA ARG A 30 -11.99 8.34 10.16
C ARG A 30 -13.04 8.96 9.24
N GLN A 31 -12.70 10.03 8.52
CA GLN A 31 -13.62 10.64 7.55
C GLN A 31 -13.93 9.69 6.38
N LEU A 32 -13.00 8.81 6.02
CA LEU A 32 -13.17 7.81 4.98
C LEU A 32 -13.78 6.49 5.48
N ALA A 33 -13.57 6.16 6.75
CA ALA A 33 -13.98 4.91 7.38
C ALA A 33 -15.52 4.73 7.46
N GLY A 34 -16.29 5.83 7.42
CA GLY A 34 -17.76 5.79 7.43
C GLY A 34 -18.41 5.07 6.23
N ILE A 35 -17.63 4.56 5.27
CA ILE A 35 -18.10 3.93 4.02
C ILE A 35 -17.72 2.42 3.97
N ASN A 36 -17.79 1.65 5.06
CA ASN A 36 -17.41 0.21 5.09
C ASN A 36 -15.98 -0.09 4.60
N ASN A 37 -15.03 0.81 4.85
CA ASN A 37 -13.68 0.72 4.31
C ASN A 37 -12.71 0.08 5.31
N GLN A 38 -11.96 -0.93 4.86
CA GLN A 38 -10.77 -1.38 5.59
C GLN A 38 -9.60 -0.47 5.19
N ILE A 39 -9.16 0.35 6.13
CA ILE A 39 -8.07 1.31 5.94
C ILE A 39 -6.89 0.90 6.81
N THR A 40 -5.72 0.70 6.22
CA THR A 40 -4.48 0.46 6.95
C THR A 40 -3.43 1.53 6.61
N LEU A 41 -2.53 1.75 7.55
CA LEU A 41 -1.35 2.60 7.36
C LEU A 41 -0.10 1.73 7.45
N MET A 42 0.81 1.98 6.53
CA MET A 42 2.12 1.35 6.48
C MET A 42 3.20 2.42 6.40
N LYS A 43 4.35 2.15 7.00
CA LYS A 43 5.50 3.05 7.06
C LYS A 43 6.71 2.36 6.44
N LEU A 44 7.45 3.09 5.61
CA LEU A 44 8.74 2.63 5.12
C LEU A 44 9.72 2.40 6.26
N VAL A 45 10.37 1.24 6.24
CA VAL A 45 11.50 0.95 7.12
C VAL A 45 12.76 1.64 6.55
N PRO A 46 13.41 2.52 7.33
CA PRO A 46 14.62 3.20 6.87
C PRO A 46 15.71 2.22 6.42
N GLY A 47 16.36 2.50 5.30
CA GLY A 47 17.48 1.70 4.77
C GLY A 47 17.10 0.41 4.04
N LEU A 48 15.81 0.04 4.04
CA LEU A 48 15.29 -1.16 3.36
C LEU A 48 14.35 -0.79 2.21
N TYR A 49 14.73 0.23 1.44
CA TYR A 49 14.05 0.70 0.24
C TYR A 49 15.06 1.17 -0.79
N ASN A 50 14.67 1.26 -2.07
CA ASN A 50 15.50 1.91 -3.08
C ASN A 50 15.15 3.40 -3.22
N HIS A 51 16.11 4.22 -3.69
CA HIS A 51 15.96 5.68 -3.76
C HIS A 51 14.83 6.18 -4.69
N GLN A 52 14.13 5.28 -5.38
CA GLN A 52 13.05 5.63 -6.29
C GLN A 52 11.73 5.90 -5.56
N ILE A 53 11.50 5.29 -4.39
CA ILE A 53 10.28 5.54 -3.60
C ILE A 53 10.27 6.97 -3.04
N LYS A 54 9.19 7.71 -3.34
CA LYS A 54 9.03 9.15 -3.02
C LYS A 54 8.22 9.44 -1.76
N PHE A 55 7.60 8.43 -1.15
CA PHE A 55 6.73 8.57 0.01
C PHE A 55 7.28 7.78 1.20
N LYS A 56 7.04 8.26 2.42
CA LYS A 56 7.46 7.63 3.68
C LYS A 56 6.37 6.71 4.27
N TYR A 57 5.11 6.99 3.94
CA TYR A 57 3.97 6.21 4.39
C TYR A 57 3.08 5.85 3.21
N ILE A 58 2.35 4.74 3.34
CA ILE A 58 1.30 4.33 2.41
C ILE A 58 0.06 3.99 3.20
N SER A 59 -1.07 4.56 2.79
CA SER A 59 -2.37 4.08 3.22
C SER A 59 -2.98 3.18 2.16
N LYS A 60 -3.53 2.05 2.59
CA LYS A 60 -4.24 1.09 1.75
C LYS A 60 -5.70 1.10 2.15
N HIS A 61 -6.58 1.38 1.20
CA HIS A 61 -8.02 1.41 1.40
C HIS A 61 -8.67 0.31 0.56
N LYS A 62 -9.50 -0.55 1.15
CA LYS A 62 -10.31 -1.54 0.41
C LYS A 62 -11.75 -1.03 0.30
N TYR A 63 -12.28 -0.98 -0.91
CA TYR A 63 -13.65 -0.57 -1.26
C TYR A 63 -14.41 -1.72 -1.94
N ARG A 64 -15.72 -1.82 -1.71
CA ARG A 64 -16.61 -2.62 -2.56
C ARG A 64 -16.93 -1.81 -3.84
N ASN A 65 -16.94 -2.42 -5.04
CA ASN A 65 -17.08 -1.70 -6.32
C ASN A 65 -18.21 -0.65 -6.33
N ALA A 66 -19.37 -0.98 -5.76
CA ALA A 66 -20.53 -0.08 -5.70
C ALA A 66 -20.33 1.19 -4.84
N GLU A 67 -19.34 1.18 -3.95
CA GLU A 67 -19.00 2.28 -3.04
C GLU A 67 -17.75 3.04 -3.50
N PHE A 68 -17.07 2.56 -4.55
CA PHE A 68 -15.87 3.18 -5.08
C PHE A 68 -16.22 4.40 -5.93
N ASN A 69 -16.30 5.57 -5.29
CA ASN A 69 -16.25 6.84 -5.99
C ASN A 69 -14.79 7.25 -6.18
N PHE A 70 -14.38 7.49 -7.42
CA PHE A 70 -13.09 8.07 -7.75
C PHE A 70 -13.03 9.47 -7.11
N VAL A 71 -12.49 9.59 -5.90
CA VAL A 71 -12.23 10.90 -5.25
C VAL A 71 -10.99 11.54 -5.91
N PHE A 72 -10.98 11.61 -7.24
CA PHE A 72 -9.89 12.18 -8.04
C PHE A 72 -10.21 13.59 -8.53
N MET A 73 -11.40 14.12 -8.26
CA MET A 73 -11.73 15.50 -8.60
C MET A 73 -12.24 16.22 -7.37
N LYS A 74 -11.33 16.94 -6.70
CA LYS A 74 -11.60 17.85 -5.58
C LYS A 74 -12.39 17.17 -4.46
N ALA A 75 -11.68 16.75 -3.42
CA ALA A 75 -12.30 16.61 -2.10
C ALA A 75 -13.21 17.83 -1.88
N SER A 76 -14.53 17.60 -1.91
CA SER A 76 -15.53 18.63 -1.77
C SER A 76 -15.41 19.19 -0.36
N GLY A 77 -14.87 20.41 -0.25
CA GLY A 77 -14.94 21.29 0.92
C GLY A 77 -14.12 20.89 2.14
N ASN A 78 -14.21 19.63 2.61
CA ASN A 78 -13.83 19.27 3.99
C ASN A 78 -12.93 18.02 4.15
N MET A 79 -12.67 17.25 3.08
CA MET A 79 -11.82 16.04 3.09
C MET A 79 -10.41 16.31 2.55
N GLN A 80 -9.83 17.47 2.86
CA GLN A 80 -8.46 17.79 2.48
C GLN A 80 -7.51 17.38 3.60
N PHE A 81 -6.59 16.45 3.29
CA PHE A 81 -5.41 16.27 4.14
C PHE A 81 -4.65 17.61 4.16
N PRO A 82 -4.13 18.07 5.31
CA PRO A 82 -3.39 19.33 5.37
C PRO A 82 -2.08 19.24 4.56
N GLU A 83 -2.15 19.61 3.27
CA GLU A 83 -1.05 19.47 2.30
C GLU A 83 0.19 20.29 2.69
N HIS A 84 0.02 21.31 3.52
CA HIS A 84 1.12 22.12 4.06
C HIS A 84 2.07 21.31 4.97
N ASN A 85 1.62 20.17 5.52
CA ASN A 85 2.40 19.32 6.41
C ASN A 85 2.81 17.97 5.79
N ALA A 86 2.12 17.52 4.74
CA ALA A 86 2.52 16.36 3.96
C ALA A 86 2.09 16.49 2.51
N ARG A 87 2.96 16.08 1.60
CA ARG A 87 2.63 15.91 0.19
C ARG A 87 1.99 14.54 -0.03
N ILE A 88 0.80 14.53 -0.62
CA ILE A 88 0.16 13.30 -1.07
C ILE A 88 0.72 12.88 -2.43
N VAL A 89 1.08 11.61 -2.55
CA VAL A 89 1.46 10.94 -3.79
C VAL A 89 0.36 9.93 -4.11
N GLN A 90 -0.45 10.23 -5.11
CA GLN A 90 -1.51 9.32 -5.56
C GLN A 90 -0.87 8.14 -6.28
N VAL A 91 -1.02 6.93 -5.72
CA VAL A 91 -0.48 5.71 -6.31
C VAL A 91 -1.49 5.13 -7.30
N GLY A 92 -2.77 5.05 -6.93
CA GLY A 92 -3.86 4.67 -7.86
C GLY A 92 -4.89 3.71 -7.25
N GLY A 93 -5.83 3.27 -8.08
CA GLY A 93 -6.81 2.23 -7.76
C GLY A 93 -6.47 0.93 -8.47
N TYR A 94 -6.49 -0.18 -7.74
CA TYR A 94 -6.01 -1.48 -8.19
C TYR A 94 -7.04 -2.57 -7.92
N ILE A 95 -7.09 -3.58 -8.80
CA ILE A 95 -7.87 -4.79 -8.61
C ILE A 95 -6.96 -5.88 -8.03
N PRO A 96 -7.39 -6.62 -6.99
CA PRO A 96 -6.68 -7.81 -6.53
C PRO A 96 -6.77 -8.92 -7.58
N VAL A 97 -5.61 -9.38 -8.07
CA VAL A 97 -5.51 -10.47 -9.05
C VAL A 97 -5.22 -11.81 -8.37
N SER A 98 -4.46 -11.78 -7.28
CA SER A 98 -4.14 -12.95 -6.45
C SER A 98 -3.97 -12.50 -5.01
N LEU A 99 -4.66 -13.15 -4.08
CA LEU A 99 -4.58 -12.87 -2.64
C LEU A 99 -4.08 -14.10 -1.89
N GLY A 100 -2.78 -14.39 -2.04
CA GLY A 100 -2.15 -15.54 -1.42
C GLY A 100 -2.22 -15.51 0.11
N SER A 101 -2.23 -14.32 0.71
CA SER A 101 -2.31 -14.15 2.17
C SER A 101 -3.64 -14.62 2.75
N GLU A 102 -4.75 -14.31 2.08
CA GLU A 102 -6.11 -14.69 2.49
C GLU A 102 -6.35 -16.20 2.32
N ILE A 103 -5.73 -16.81 1.30
CA ILE A 103 -5.84 -18.24 1.01
C ILE A 103 -5.03 -19.07 2.01
N GLN A 104 -3.79 -18.66 2.28
CA GLN A 104 -2.86 -19.51 3.04
C GLN A 104 -2.95 -19.31 4.55
N LYS A 105 -3.58 -18.23 5.03
CA LYS A 105 -3.73 -17.91 6.48
C LYS A 105 -2.42 -18.03 7.28
N VAL A 106 -1.28 -17.78 6.63
CA VAL A 106 0.03 -17.89 7.28
C VAL A 106 0.19 -16.71 8.23
N ALA A 107 0.58 -16.99 9.47
CA ALA A 107 1.04 -15.97 10.41
C ALA A 107 2.38 -15.42 9.93
N ALA A 108 2.36 -14.56 8.91
CA ALA A 108 3.54 -13.86 8.45
C ALA A 108 3.83 -12.70 9.40
N GLU A 109 5.09 -12.59 9.83
CA GLU A 109 5.54 -11.55 10.74
C GLU A 109 5.91 -10.26 10.00
N ILE A 110 6.33 -10.39 8.73
CA ILE A 110 6.88 -9.28 7.95
C ILE A 110 6.12 -9.12 6.63
N LYS A 111 5.89 -7.86 6.25
CA LYS A 111 5.30 -7.46 4.96
C LYS A 111 6.28 -6.56 4.19
N VAL A 112 6.61 -6.94 2.96
CA VAL A 112 7.37 -6.10 2.02
C VAL A 112 6.45 -5.67 0.89
N VAL A 113 6.47 -4.39 0.51
CA VAL A 113 5.66 -3.89 -0.60
C VAL A 113 6.56 -3.47 -1.76
N ALA A 114 6.27 -3.99 -2.95
CA ALA A 114 6.98 -3.64 -4.17
C ALA A 114 6.01 -3.01 -5.18
N PHE A 115 6.48 -1.96 -5.85
CA PHE A 115 5.75 -1.19 -6.85
C PHE A 115 6.45 -1.35 -8.20
N LEU A 116 5.74 -1.92 -9.17
CA LEU A 116 6.33 -2.28 -10.45
C LEU A 116 5.89 -1.27 -11.49
N ALA A 117 6.86 -0.55 -12.06
CA ALA A 117 6.61 0.39 -13.14
C ALA A 117 6.11 -0.34 -14.40
N LYS A 118 5.55 0.43 -15.34
CA LYS A 118 5.05 -0.11 -16.60
C LYS A 118 6.21 -0.70 -17.42
N GLY A 119 6.13 -1.99 -17.73
CA GLY A 119 7.06 -2.67 -18.64
C GLY A 119 7.82 -3.84 -18.01
N GLY A 120 7.75 -5.00 -18.67
CA GLY A 120 8.79 -6.06 -18.60
C GLY A 120 8.92 -6.82 -17.28
N THR A 121 7.88 -6.89 -16.44
CA THR A 121 7.94 -7.67 -15.20
C THR A 121 8.25 -9.14 -15.49
N ASN A 122 9.41 -9.62 -15.04
CA ASN A 122 9.75 -11.02 -15.11
C ASN A 122 9.05 -11.79 -13.98
N TRP A 123 7.83 -12.24 -14.26
CA TRP A 123 7.01 -13.00 -13.30
C TRP A 123 7.67 -14.30 -12.83
N ASP A 124 8.46 -14.95 -13.69
CA ASP A 124 9.14 -16.19 -13.31
C ASP A 124 10.23 -15.93 -12.28
N HIS A 125 10.96 -14.82 -12.41
CA HIS A 125 11.89 -14.37 -11.38
C HIS A 125 11.16 -14.09 -10.04
N LEU A 126 10.06 -13.34 -10.08
CA LEU A 126 9.31 -12.98 -8.86
C LEU A 126 8.76 -14.21 -8.13
N ARG A 127 8.30 -15.23 -8.84
CA ARG A 127 7.79 -16.48 -8.25
C ARG A 127 8.86 -17.32 -7.56
N MET A 128 10.13 -17.12 -7.89
CA MET A 128 11.25 -17.82 -7.26
C MET A 128 11.76 -17.12 -5.99
N LEU A 129 11.23 -15.93 -5.67
CA LEU A 129 11.65 -15.18 -4.49
C LEU A 129 11.20 -15.88 -3.20
N PRO A 130 11.97 -15.72 -2.10
CA PRO A 130 11.62 -16.32 -0.83
C PRO A 130 10.50 -15.52 -0.16
N TYR A 131 9.28 -16.04 -0.24
CA TYR A 131 8.11 -15.53 0.46
C TYR A 131 7.20 -16.68 0.90
N ALA A 132 6.45 -16.48 1.97
CA ALA A 132 5.41 -17.41 2.40
C ALA A 132 4.14 -17.21 1.57
N SER A 133 3.69 -15.97 1.40
CA SER A 133 2.57 -15.65 0.51
C SER A 133 2.77 -14.33 -0.22
N LEU A 134 2.02 -14.14 -1.31
CA LEU A 134 2.11 -12.99 -2.20
C LEU A 134 0.70 -12.52 -2.58
N ASP A 135 0.44 -11.25 -2.33
CA ASP A 135 -0.73 -10.58 -2.89
C ASP A 135 -0.32 -9.71 -4.07
N ILE A 136 -1.11 -9.77 -5.15
CA ILE A 136 -0.87 -9.08 -6.41
C ILE A 136 -2.06 -8.17 -6.70
N TYR A 137 -1.78 -6.89 -6.87
CA TYR A 137 -2.75 -5.87 -7.23
C TYR A 137 -2.37 -5.28 -8.58
N GLN A 138 -3.28 -5.32 -9.55
CA GLN A 138 -3.07 -4.79 -10.91
C GLN A 138 -3.77 -3.45 -11.08
N ALA A 139 -3.12 -2.52 -11.77
CA ALA A 139 -3.70 -1.22 -12.09
C ALA A 139 -5.08 -1.39 -12.73
N TYR A 140 -6.11 -0.77 -12.13
CA TYR A 140 -7.46 -0.79 -12.67
C TYR A 140 -7.66 0.30 -13.74
N PHE A 141 -6.89 1.38 -13.65
CA PHE A 141 -6.96 2.53 -14.55
C PHE A 141 -5.60 2.90 -15.13
N GLU A 142 -5.60 3.52 -16.31
CA GLU A 142 -4.38 3.92 -17.01
C GLU A 142 -3.52 4.94 -16.26
N ASN A 143 -4.13 5.72 -15.36
CA ASN A 143 -3.49 6.78 -14.60
C ASN A 143 -2.84 6.31 -13.28
N CYS A 144 -2.84 5.01 -13.00
CA CYS A 144 -2.10 4.46 -11.86
C CYS A 144 -0.59 4.68 -12.06
N ALA A 145 0.13 4.99 -10.98
CA ALA A 145 1.56 5.24 -10.99
C ALA A 145 2.38 3.99 -11.36
N TYR A 146 1.84 2.80 -11.02
CA TYR A 146 2.49 1.50 -11.21
C TYR A 146 1.53 0.53 -11.89
N GLU A 147 2.07 -0.41 -12.65
CA GLU A 147 1.31 -1.47 -13.32
C GLU A 147 0.85 -2.51 -12.29
N PHE A 148 1.73 -2.86 -11.35
CA PHE A 148 1.43 -3.77 -10.24
C PHE A 148 1.90 -3.21 -8.90
N VAL A 149 1.16 -3.54 -7.85
CA VAL A 149 1.61 -3.46 -6.45
C VAL A 149 1.62 -4.89 -5.91
N LEU A 150 2.73 -5.28 -5.29
CA LEU A 150 2.92 -6.60 -4.70
C LEU A 150 3.11 -6.48 -3.20
N GLU A 151 2.42 -7.31 -2.42
CA GLU A 151 2.68 -7.46 -0.99
C GLU A 151 3.23 -8.86 -0.73
N PHE A 152 4.51 -8.93 -0.39
CA PHE A 152 5.18 -10.17 0.02
C PHE A 152 5.04 -10.34 1.54
N PHE A 153 4.66 -11.53 1.94
CA PHE A 153 4.51 -11.93 3.34
C PHE A 153 5.53 -13.03 3.63
N LEU A 154 6.35 -12.84 4.65
CA LEU A 154 7.50 -13.70 4.92
C LEU A 154 7.88 -13.75 6.41
N GLN A 155 8.80 -14.64 6.72
CA GLN A 155 9.46 -14.75 8.02
C GLN A 155 10.76 -13.94 8.03
N GLU A 156 11.25 -13.57 9.20
CA GLU A 156 12.48 -12.76 9.37
C GLU A 156 13.72 -13.28 8.60
N PRO A 157 14.03 -14.59 8.57
CA PRO A 157 15.24 -15.09 7.91
C PRO A 157 15.30 -14.79 6.42
N ASP A 158 14.15 -14.66 5.76
CA ASP A 158 14.05 -14.48 4.31
C ASP A 158 14.15 -13.01 3.89
N LEU A 159 14.01 -12.07 4.84
CA LEU A 159 13.88 -10.64 4.55
C LEU A 159 15.05 -10.07 3.76
N ILE A 160 16.28 -10.30 4.23
CA ILE A 160 17.47 -9.73 3.62
C ILE A 160 17.69 -10.31 2.21
N SER A 161 17.36 -11.59 2.02
CA SER A 161 17.46 -12.25 0.71
C SER A 161 16.44 -11.67 -0.27
N LEU A 162 15.18 -11.52 0.17
CA LEU A 162 14.10 -10.95 -0.63
C LEU A 162 14.43 -9.51 -1.07
N ILE A 163 14.83 -8.64 -0.12
CA ILE A 163 15.14 -7.24 -0.42
C ILE A 163 16.28 -7.12 -1.43
N LYS A 164 17.36 -7.91 -1.28
CA LYS A 164 18.48 -7.90 -2.23
C LYS A 164 18.06 -8.32 -3.63
N GLN A 165 17.26 -9.37 -3.75
CA GLN A 165 16.81 -9.87 -5.05
C GLN A 165 15.85 -8.88 -5.72
N LEU A 166 14.90 -8.33 -4.97
CA LEU A 166 14.02 -7.28 -5.46
C LEU A 166 14.81 -6.05 -5.93
N GLN A 167 15.79 -5.58 -5.14
CA GLN A 167 16.64 -4.44 -5.51
C GLN A 167 17.48 -4.67 -6.78
N SER A 168 17.67 -5.92 -7.19
CA SER A 168 18.38 -6.25 -8.44
C SER A 168 17.53 -6.05 -9.69
N VAL A 169 16.23 -5.82 -9.55
CA VAL A 169 15.30 -5.58 -10.66
C VAL A 169 15.17 -4.06 -10.90
N PRO A 170 15.68 -3.51 -12.01
CA PRO A 170 15.76 -2.06 -12.25
C PRO A 170 14.41 -1.34 -12.27
N GLU A 171 13.35 -2.02 -12.70
CA GLU A 171 12.00 -1.47 -12.94
C GLU A 171 11.10 -1.48 -11.70
N ILE A 172 11.60 -1.99 -10.56
CA ILE A 172 10.82 -2.11 -9.34
C ILE A 172 11.24 -1.04 -8.32
N GLU A 173 10.28 -0.23 -7.87
CA GLU A 173 10.43 0.58 -6.68
C GLU A 173 10.05 -0.26 -5.46
N ILE A 174 10.97 -0.49 -4.52
CA ILE A 174 10.74 -1.42 -3.40
C ILE A 174 10.93 -0.72 -2.08
N GLY A 175 10.04 -1.02 -1.14
CA GLY A 175 10.16 -0.62 0.24
C GLY A 175 9.67 -1.71 1.17
N LEU A 176 10.48 -2.08 2.15
CA LEU A 176 9.97 -2.77 3.32
C LEU A 176 8.99 -1.83 4.04
N MET A 177 7.80 -2.34 4.32
CA MET A 177 6.71 -1.57 4.91
C MET A 177 6.25 -2.25 6.18
N GLU A 178 6.43 -1.58 7.31
CA GLU A 178 5.83 -2.04 8.55
C GLU A 178 4.43 -1.46 8.70
N GLN A 179 3.48 -2.31 9.08
CA GLN A 179 2.16 -1.83 9.45
C GLN A 179 2.29 -0.97 10.69
N VAL A 180 1.80 0.25 10.62
CA VAL A 180 1.72 1.13 11.80
C VAL A 180 0.62 0.57 12.70
N PRO A 181 0.88 0.24 13.98
CA PRO A 181 -0.19 -0.09 14.91
C PRO A 181 -1.07 1.14 15.05
N ILE A 182 -2.34 1.01 14.71
CA ILE A 182 -3.28 2.12 14.84
C ILE A 182 -4.10 1.82 16.09
N HIS A 183 -4.04 2.70 17.08
CA HIS A 183 -4.80 2.55 18.31
C HIS A 183 -6.29 2.73 17.99
N GLU A 184 -7.06 1.64 18.08
CA GLU A 184 -8.53 1.58 18.10
C GLU A 184 -9.23 2.62 17.21
N LEU A 185 -9.07 2.50 15.88
CA LEU A 185 -9.77 3.35 14.90
C LEU A 185 -11.31 3.19 14.91
N PHE A 186 -11.84 2.15 15.54
CA PHE A 186 -13.23 1.70 15.32
C PHE A 186 -14.03 1.41 16.61
N GLU A 187 -13.51 1.65 17.80
CA GLU A 187 -14.26 1.32 19.04
C GLU A 187 -15.37 2.32 19.41
N LYS A 188 -15.46 3.46 18.73
CA LYS A 188 -16.56 4.42 18.91
C LYS A 188 -16.96 5.05 17.58
N ALA A 189 -17.77 4.34 16.80
CA ALA A 189 -18.63 4.91 15.77
C ALA A 189 -20.09 4.59 16.13
#